data_AF-W2ZUR0-F1
#
_entry.id   AF-W2ZUR0-F1
#
_cell.length_a   1.000
_cell.length_b   1.000
_cell.length_c   1.000
_cell.angle_alpha   90.00
_cell.angle_beta   90.00
_cell.angle_gamma   90.00
#
_symmetry.space_group_name_H-M   'P 1'
#
loop_
_entity.id
_entity.type
_entity.pdbx_description
1 polymer ?
#
loop_
_entity_poly.entity_id
_entity_poly.type
_entity_poly.pdbx_seq_one_letter_code
_entity_poly.pdbx_strand_id
1 'polypeptide(L)'
;NRIGPDAPTRDANWNVMDNKNWIMDHIVNNKGTLNYCVRWDSTEKLSKSVASKFQAMLERQYAAWNHWLIGYDCWPYNEIKINIVGFAVKEASLLEWKDDSLGTITVGDLDSDGVPQCDQSCYRFYDNGAGSWSDTSSCKGKPFDISLWPKQGLEGGFGYDWGQE
;
A
#
# COMPACT_ATOMS: atom_id res chain seq x y z
N ASN A 1 -21.15 -11.43 -4.30
CA ASN A 1 -19.83 -10.85 -4.59
C ASN A 1 -19.49 -9.88 -3.46
N ARG A 2 -18.25 -9.92 -2.96
CA ARG A 2 -17.81 -9.14 -1.79
C ARG A 2 -17.30 -7.78 -2.28
N ILE A 3 -17.75 -6.69 -1.66
CA ILE A 3 -17.17 -5.35 -1.85
C ILE A 3 -16.94 -4.73 -0.47
N GLY A 4 -15.68 -4.55 -0.12
CA GLY A 4 -15.27 -3.90 1.13
C GLY A 4 -15.34 -4.80 2.38
N PRO A 5 -14.97 -4.23 3.54
CA PRO A 5 -14.78 -4.97 4.78
C PRO A 5 -16.11 -5.41 5.43
N ASP A 6 -17.18 -4.64 5.22
CA ASP A 6 -18.50 -4.86 5.85
C ASP A 6 -19.47 -5.70 4.99
N ALA A 7 -18.96 -6.36 3.94
CA ALA A 7 -19.79 -7.17 3.05
C ALA A 7 -20.35 -8.42 3.76
N PRO A 8 -21.62 -8.79 3.54
CA PRO A 8 -22.22 -9.94 4.21
C PRO A 8 -21.65 -11.28 3.69
N THR A 9 -21.38 -12.20 4.61
CA THR A 9 -21.00 -13.58 4.28
C THR A 9 -22.20 -14.35 3.72
N ARG A 10 -21.96 -15.12 2.66
CA ARG A 10 -22.93 -15.97 1.95
C ARG A 10 -22.24 -17.29 1.55
N ASP A 11 -23.00 -18.33 1.30
CA ASP A 11 -22.47 -19.64 0.84
C ASP A 11 -21.65 -19.55 -0.46
N ALA A 12 -21.84 -18.50 -1.26
CA ALA A 12 -21.10 -18.29 -2.51
C ALA A 12 -19.78 -17.53 -2.34
N ASN A 13 -19.47 -16.96 -1.17
CA ASN A 13 -18.25 -16.18 -0.95
C ASN A 13 -17.49 -16.51 0.34
N TRP A 14 -17.92 -17.53 1.11
CA TRP A 14 -17.37 -17.84 2.44
C TRP A 14 -15.83 -17.95 2.46
N ASN A 15 -15.23 -18.63 1.48
CA ASN A 15 -13.79 -18.80 1.37
C ASN A 15 -13.03 -17.50 1.02
N VAL A 16 -13.69 -16.53 0.38
CA VAL A 16 -13.13 -15.19 0.09
C VAL A 16 -13.30 -14.26 1.30
N MET A 17 -14.26 -14.55 2.18
CA MET A 17 -14.48 -13.83 3.44
C MET A 17 -13.49 -14.26 4.54
N ASP A 18 -12.87 -15.44 4.41
CA ASP A 18 -11.85 -15.93 5.36
C ASP A 18 -10.56 -15.11 5.30
N ASN A 19 -10.18 -14.62 4.12
CA ASN A 19 -9.06 -13.68 4.00
C ASN A 19 -9.53 -12.24 4.26
N LYS A 20 -8.76 -11.54 5.08
CA LYS A 20 -9.03 -10.17 5.52
C LYS A 20 -8.01 -9.24 4.85
N ASN A 21 -8.14 -7.93 5.02
CA ASN A 21 -7.16 -6.95 4.52
C ASN A 21 -6.99 -6.90 2.99
N TRP A 22 -8.06 -7.16 2.22
CA TRP A 22 -7.97 -7.02 0.77
C TRP A 22 -7.85 -5.56 0.38
N ILE A 23 -7.22 -5.32 -0.76
CA ILE A 23 -7.16 -3.99 -1.34
C ILE A 23 -8.52 -3.29 -1.48
N MET A 24 -9.58 -4.04 -1.84
CA MET A 24 -10.93 -3.49 -1.92
C MET A 24 -11.44 -3.01 -0.56
N ASP A 25 -11.00 -3.63 0.54
CA ASP A 25 -11.35 -3.19 1.89
C ASP A 25 -10.78 -1.80 2.16
N HIS A 26 -9.50 -1.59 1.82
CA HIS A 26 -8.84 -0.29 1.96
C HIS A 26 -9.50 0.76 1.08
N ILE A 27 -9.76 0.46 -0.20
CA ILE A 27 -10.39 1.42 -1.13
C ILE A 27 -11.76 1.86 -0.61
N VAL A 28 -12.59 0.92 -0.14
CA VAL A 28 -13.92 1.22 0.38
C VAL A 28 -13.83 2.03 1.68
N ASN A 29 -13.01 1.58 2.64
CA ASN A 29 -12.80 2.27 3.91
C ASN A 29 -12.29 3.71 3.73
N ASN A 30 -11.39 3.90 2.77
CA ASN A 30 -10.76 5.18 2.47
C ASN A 30 -11.45 5.98 1.36
N LYS A 31 -12.66 5.56 0.95
CA LYS A 31 -13.50 6.29 -0.01
C LYS A 31 -12.80 6.56 -1.34
N GLY A 32 -12.21 5.53 -1.94
CA GLY A 32 -11.56 5.63 -3.24
C GLY A 32 -10.11 6.12 -3.19
N THR A 33 -9.45 6.08 -2.03
CA THR A 33 -8.07 6.54 -1.87
C THR A 33 -7.19 5.45 -1.27
N LEU A 34 -5.93 5.35 -1.71
CA LEU A 34 -4.92 4.48 -1.12
C LEU A 34 -3.66 5.28 -0.79
N ASN A 35 -3.16 5.10 0.42
CA ASN A 35 -1.88 5.61 0.87
C ASN A 35 -0.82 4.51 0.75
N TYR A 36 0.22 4.78 -0.01
CA TYR A 36 1.33 3.88 -0.25
C TYR A 36 2.55 4.29 0.55
N CYS A 37 3.23 3.29 1.13
CA CYS A 37 4.60 3.45 1.60
C CYS A 37 5.56 2.65 0.73
N VAL A 38 6.68 3.26 0.32
CA VAL A 38 7.64 2.63 -0.59
C VAL A 38 8.76 1.99 0.20
N ARG A 39 9.01 0.69 -0.01
CA ARG A 39 10.09 -0.08 0.58
C ARG A 39 11.20 -0.27 -0.47
N TRP A 40 12.20 0.60 -0.46
CA TRP A 40 13.25 0.58 -1.47
C TRP A 40 14.33 -0.45 -1.13
N ASP A 41 14.24 -1.64 -1.73
CA ASP A 41 15.18 -2.74 -1.53
C ASP A 41 16.19 -2.83 -2.67
N SER A 42 17.14 -1.90 -2.65
CA SER A 42 18.19 -1.80 -3.65
C SER A 42 19.45 -1.21 -3.02
N THR A 43 20.61 -1.57 -3.56
CA THR A 43 21.90 -0.92 -3.24
C THR A 43 22.13 0.34 -4.06
N GLU A 44 21.33 0.56 -5.10
CA GLU A 44 21.39 1.75 -5.94
C GLU A 44 20.72 2.96 -5.28
N LYS A 45 21.25 4.15 -5.58
CA LYS A 45 20.65 5.40 -5.13
C LYS A 45 19.33 5.67 -5.86
N LEU A 46 18.31 6.02 -5.09
CA LEU A 46 17.04 6.50 -5.59
C LEU A 46 17.07 8.02 -5.69
N SER A 47 16.94 8.53 -6.91
CA SER A 47 16.82 9.98 -7.12
C SER A 47 15.41 10.47 -6.81
N LYS A 48 15.31 11.72 -6.33
CA LYS A 48 14.02 12.35 -6.03
C LYS A 48 13.11 12.38 -7.27
N SER A 49 13.68 12.62 -8.45
CA SER A 49 12.95 12.69 -9.72
C SER A 49 12.40 11.33 -10.18
N VAL A 50 13.07 10.23 -9.86
CA VAL A 50 12.56 8.88 -10.08
C VAL A 50 11.47 8.56 -9.06
N ALA A 51 11.73 8.80 -7.77
CA ALA A 51 10.77 8.55 -6.70
C ALA A 51 9.43 9.28 -6.91
N SER A 52 9.47 10.54 -7.38
CA SER A 52 8.24 11.31 -7.69
C SER A 52 7.38 10.70 -8.81
N LYS A 53 7.90 9.76 -9.61
CA LYS A 53 7.12 9.09 -10.67
C LYS A 53 6.30 7.90 -10.15
N PHE A 54 6.57 7.41 -8.94
CA PHE A 54 5.90 6.22 -8.40
C PHE A 54 4.41 6.43 -8.22
N GLN A 55 3.98 7.59 -7.72
CA GLN A 55 2.54 7.90 -7.58
C GLN A 55 1.81 7.79 -8.93
N ALA A 56 2.29 8.51 -9.94
CA ALA A 56 1.68 8.49 -11.27
C ALA A 56 1.73 7.09 -11.93
N MET A 57 2.75 6.29 -11.62
CA MET A 57 2.83 4.90 -12.07
C MET A 57 1.72 4.06 -11.45
N LEU A 58 1.53 4.14 -10.13
CA LEU A 58 0.47 3.43 -9.40
C LEU A 58 -0.91 3.90 -9.86
N GLU A 59 -1.14 5.20 -10.00
CA GLU A 59 -2.42 5.75 -10.49
C GLU A 59 -2.78 5.19 -11.87
N ARG A 60 -1.81 5.04 -12.78
CA ARG A 60 -2.06 4.39 -14.09
C ARG A 60 -2.42 2.91 -13.94
N GLN A 61 -1.75 2.18 -13.05
CA GLN A 61 -2.08 0.77 -12.77
C GLN A 61 -3.50 0.64 -12.23
N TYR A 62 -3.86 1.47 -11.25
CA TYR A 62 -5.21 1.48 -10.67
C TYR A 62 -6.27 1.94 -11.66
N ALA A 63 -5.99 2.91 -12.53
CA ALA A 63 -6.94 3.31 -13.57
C ALA A 63 -7.24 2.14 -14.53
N ALA A 64 -6.21 1.39 -14.95
CA ALA A 64 -6.37 0.24 -15.83
C ALA A 64 -7.15 -0.90 -15.17
N TRP A 65 -6.88 -1.19 -13.90
CA TRP A 65 -7.64 -2.19 -13.14
C TRP A 65 -9.08 -1.74 -12.85
N ASN A 66 -9.26 -0.51 -12.37
CA ASN A 66 -10.56 0.05 -11.98
C ASN A 66 -11.50 0.17 -13.18
N HIS A 67 -10.98 0.35 -14.39
CA HIS A 67 -11.78 0.41 -15.62
C HIS A 67 -12.78 -0.76 -15.75
N TRP A 68 -12.37 -1.97 -15.35
CA TRP A 68 -13.22 -3.16 -15.42
C TRP A 68 -14.27 -3.24 -14.31
N LEU A 69 -14.10 -2.47 -13.23
CA LEU A 69 -15.00 -2.45 -12.08
C LEU A 69 -16.08 -1.37 -12.19
N ILE A 70 -15.87 -0.34 -13.01
CA ILE A 70 -16.85 0.74 -13.19
C ILE A 70 -18.18 0.16 -13.69
N GLY A 71 -19.23 0.32 -12.88
CA GLY A 71 -20.57 -0.19 -13.17
C GLY A 71 -20.79 -1.68 -12.85
N TYR A 72 -19.76 -2.39 -12.40
CA TYR A 72 -19.87 -3.78 -11.96
C TYR A 72 -20.27 -3.86 -10.48
N ASP A 73 -21.27 -4.69 -10.16
CA ASP A 73 -21.66 -5.09 -8.80
C ASP A 73 -21.81 -3.92 -7.79
N CYS A 74 -22.31 -2.76 -8.23
CA CYS A 74 -22.45 -1.54 -7.42
C CYS A 74 -21.13 -0.93 -6.93
N TRP A 75 -20.01 -1.20 -7.62
CA TRP A 75 -18.72 -0.57 -7.34
C TRP A 75 -18.84 0.98 -7.40
N PRO A 76 -18.51 1.70 -6.31
CA PRO A 76 -18.87 3.11 -6.18
C PRO A 76 -17.81 4.09 -6.68
N TYR A 77 -16.67 3.62 -7.21
CA TYR A 77 -15.51 4.48 -7.51
C TYR A 77 -15.16 4.47 -9.00
N ASN A 78 -15.29 5.64 -9.64
CA ASN A 78 -14.82 5.85 -11.02
C ASN A 78 -13.32 6.16 -11.09
N GLU A 79 -12.73 6.54 -9.96
CA GLU A 79 -11.32 6.88 -9.81
C GLU A 79 -10.81 6.34 -8.48
N ILE A 80 -9.57 5.85 -8.46
CA ILE A 80 -8.84 5.50 -7.24
C ILE A 80 -7.64 6.43 -7.16
N LYS A 81 -7.56 7.22 -6.09
CA LYS A 81 -6.49 8.19 -5.86
C LYS A 81 -5.36 7.56 -5.06
N ILE A 82 -4.13 7.82 -5.46
CA ILE A 82 -2.95 7.29 -4.78
C ILE A 82 -2.18 8.42 -4.12
N ASN A 83 -1.75 8.22 -2.88
CA ASN A 83 -0.81 9.10 -2.20
C ASN A 83 0.43 8.29 -1.83
N ILE A 84 1.62 8.80 -2.11
CA ILE A 84 2.84 8.27 -1.49
C ILE A 84 3.04 9.01 -0.17
N VAL A 85 3.07 8.28 0.94
CA VAL A 85 3.09 8.85 2.30
C VAL A 85 4.39 8.59 3.05
N GLY A 86 5.24 7.72 2.54
CA GLY A 86 6.54 7.46 3.13
C GLY A 86 7.45 6.58 2.29
N PHE A 87 8.71 6.54 2.70
CA PHE A 87 9.77 5.73 2.10
C PHE A 87 10.56 5.03 3.22
N ALA A 88 10.88 3.76 3.01
CA ALA A 88 11.77 2.98 3.86
C ALA A 88 13.04 2.61 3.08
N VAL A 89 14.20 2.81 3.69
CA VAL A 89 15.52 2.48 3.13
C VAL A 89 16.44 1.85 4.17
N LYS A 90 17.36 1.00 3.72
CA LYS A 90 18.40 0.42 4.60
C LYS A 90 19.32 1.51 5.16
N GLU A 91 19.72 2.45 4.30
CA GLU A 91 20.59 3.57 4.65
C GLU A 91 20.06 4.87 4.06
N ALA A 92 20.17 5.97 4.81
CA ALA A 92 19.76 7.30 4.32
C ALA A 92 20.57 7.77 3.10
N SER A 93 21.78 7.23 2.92
CA SER A 93 22.67 7.50 1.78
C SER A 93 22.11 7.02 0.43
N LEU A 94 21.12 6.12 0.45
CA LEU A 94 20.44 5.58 -0.72
C LEU A 94 19.41 6.56 -1.29
N LEU A 95 18.98 7.59 -0.54
CA LEU A 95 18.09 8.62 -1.04
C LEU A 95 18.89 9.88 -1.41
N GLU A 96 18.61 10.45 -2.58
CA GLU A 96 19.19 11.73 -2.99
C GLU A 96 18.48 12.95 -2.37
N TRP A 97 17.51 12.72 -1.48
CA TRP A 97 16.81 13.74 -0.71
C TRP A 97 16.77 13.36 0.78
N LYS A 98 16.56 14.37 1.63
CA LYS A 98 16.56 14.21 3.09
C LYS A 98 15.35 14.87 3.78
N ASP A 99 14.54 15.58 3.01
CA ASP A 99 13.32 16.23 3.50
C ASP A 99 12.11 15.28 3.37
N ASP A 100 11.02 15.58 4.07
CA ASP A 100 9.79 14.79 3.99
C ASP A 100 8.89 15.19 2.81
N SER A 101 9.46 15.79 1.76
CA SER A 101 8.67 16.30 0.63
C SER A 101 7.95 15.21 -0.18
N LEU A 102 8.40 13.96 -0.05
CA LEU A 102 7.76 12.78 -0.65
C LEU A 102 7.11 11.86 0.41
N GLY A 103 6.96 12.35 1.64
CA GLY A 103 6.50 11.57 2.80
C GLY A 103 7.61 11.26 3.79
N THR A 104 7.23 10.69 4.93
CA THR A 104 8.15 10.37 6.04
C THR A 104 9.17 9.32 5.62
N ILE A 105 10.44 9.54 5.97
CA ILE A 105 11.52 8.59 5.69
C ILE A 105 11.82 7.73 6.92
N THR A 106 11.69 6.41 6.78
CA THR A 106 12.15 5.40 7.75
C THR A 106 13.51 4.86 7.30
N VAL A 107 14.50 4.87 8.18
CA VAL A 107 15.87 4.44 7.87
C VAL A 107 16.29 3.33 8.81
N GLY A 108 16.77 2.22 8.25
CA GLY A 108 17.40 1.12 8.99
C GLY A 108 16.44 0.23 9.79
N ASP A 109 15.13 0.46 9.70
CA ASP A 109 14.12 -0.50 10.16
C ASP A 109 13.94 -1.58 9.09
N LEU A 110 14.28 -2.82 9.44
CA LEU A 110 14.29 -3.97 8.51
C LEU A 110 13.37 -5.07 9.04
N ASP A 111 12.69 -5.77 8.13
CA ASP A 111 11.90 -6.97 8.47
C ASP A 111 12.80 -8.20 8.71
N SER A 112 12.19 -9.37 8.92
CA SER A 112 12.92 -10.62 9.18
C SER A 112 13.85 -11.04 8.05
N ASP A 113 13.59 -10.59 6.82
CA ASP A 113 14.38 -10.91 5.62
C ASP A 113 15.42 -9.84 5.31
N GLY A 114 15.55 -8.82 6.17
CA GLY A 114 16.50 -7.73 6.01
C GLY A 114 16.06 -6.72 4.95
N VAL A 115 14.77 -6.65 4.61
CA VAL A 115 14.20 -5.70 3.67
C VAL A 115 13.71 -4.47 4.44
N PRO A 116 14.01 -3.23 4.00
CA PRO A 116 13.62 -2.04 4.74
C PRO A 116 12.10 -1.93 4.81
N GLN A 117 11.56 -1.71 6.00
CA GLN A 117 10.11 -1.61 6.23
C GLN A 117 9.71 -0.22 6.69
N CYS A 118 8.49 0.18 6.31
CA CYS A 118 7.90 1.39 6.83
C CYS A 118 7.48 1.21 8.29
N ASP A 119 7.30 2.32 9.00
CA ASP A 119 6.88 2.31 10.41
C ASP A 119 5.59 1.50 10.59
N GLN A 120 5.67 0.36 11.25
CA GLN A 120 4.54 -0.55 11.42
C GLN A 120 3.41 0.05 12.26
N SER A 121 3.70 1.07 13.09
CA SER A 121 2.64 1.82 13.79
C SER A 121 1.75 2.64 12.85
N CYS A 122 2.21 2.88 11.61
CA CYS A 122 1.46 3.55 10.56
C CYS A 122 0.69 2.60 9.65
N TYR A 123 0.84 1.28 9.80
CA TYR A 123 0.20 0.33 8.90
C TYR A 123 -1.27 0.10 9.25
N ARG A 124 -2.17 0.46 8.31
CA ARG A 124 -3.62 0.26 8.45
C ARG A 124 -4.02 -1.14 8.02
N PHE A 125 -3.67 -2.14 8.81
CA PHE A 125 -4.13 -3.51 8.58
C PHE A 125 -5.60 -3.68 9.00
N TYR A 126 -6.41 -4.36 8.20
CA TYR A 126 -7.76 -4.78 8.59
C TYR A 126 -7.72 -6.16 9.22
N ASP A 127 -8.42 -6.32 10.34
CA ASP A 127 -8.54 -7.55 11.14
C ASP A 127 -7.39 -7.83 12.12
N ASN A 128 -6.87 -6.78 12.76
CA ASN A 128 -5.95 -6.90 13.90
C ASN A 128 -6.66 -7.22 15.25
N GLY A 129 -7.86 -7.81 15.15
CA GLY A 129 -8.89 -7.92 16.20
C GLY A 129 -10.26 -7.96 15.51
N ALA A 130 -11.23 -8.70 16.06
CA ALA A 130 -12.48 -9.10 15.39
C ALA A 130 -13.13 -8.01 14.49
N GLY A 131 -12.80 -8.00 13.20
CA GLY A 131 -13.37 -7.08 12.21
C GLY A 131 -12.99 -5.60 12.39
N SER A 132 -11.86 -5.28 13.02
CA SER A 132 -11.40 -3.90 13.25
C SER A 132 -10.13 -3.55 12.49
N TRP A 133 -9.98 -2.27 12.14
CA TRP A 133 -8.73 -1.70 11.63
C TRP A 133 -7.71 -1.52 12.76
N SER A 134 -6.42 -1.64 12.41
CA SER A 134 -5.32 -1.30 13.31
C SER A 134 -5.43 0.13 13.85
N ASP A 135 -5.08 0.31 15.13
CA ASP A 135 -4.94 1.62 15.73
C ASP A 135 -3.61 2.25 15.32
N THR A 136 -3.67 3.24 14.42
CA THR A 136 -2.50 3.99 13.95
C THR A 136 -2.30 5.30 14.70
N SER A 137 -2.86 5.47 15.91
CA SER A 137 -2.73 6.69 16.71
C SER A 137 -1.30 7.01 17.14
N SER A 138 -0.42 5.99 17.19
CA SER A 138 1.00 6.14 17.49
C SER A 138 1.88 6.45 16.26
N CYS A 139 1.30 6.42 15.05
CA CYS A 139 1.99 6.75 13.81
C CYS A 139 2.48 8.20 13.84
N LYS A 140 3.79 8.38 13.65
CA LYS A 140 4.41 9.72 13.58
C LYS A 140 4.26 10.36 12.20
N GLY A 141 4.07 9.55 11.16
CA GLY A 141 3.85 9.98 9.79
C GLY A 141 2.36 10.00 9.43
N LYS A 142 2.06 9.74 8.16
CA LYS A 142 0.69 9.45 7.71
C LYS A 142 0.49 7.93 7.66
N PRO A 143 -0.65 7.41 8.14
CA PRO A 143 -0.96 6.00 7.99
C PRO A 143 -0.97 5.55 6.52
N PHE A 144 -0.46 4.35 6.25
CA PHE A 144 -0.44 3.74 4.93
C PHE A 144 -1.28 2.46 4.89
N ASP A 145 -1.77 2.13 3.70
CA ASP A 145 -2.65 0.99 3.42
C ASP A 145 -1.91 -0.17 2.79
N ILE A 146 -1.01 0.15 1.87
CA ILE A 146 -0.34 -0.80 0.99
C ILE A 146 1.10 -0.33 0.81
N SER A 147 1.98 -1.27 0.49
CA SER A 147 3.38 -0.98 0.23
C SER A 147 3.80 -1.31 -1.21
N LEU A 148 4.68 -0.48 -1.78
CA LEU A 148 5.34 -0.73 -3.06
C LEU A 148 6.79 -1.10 -2.75
N TRP A 149 7.29 -2.20 -3.29
CA TRP A 149 8.59 -2.75 -2.96
C TRP A 149 9.47 -2.83 -4.21
N PRO A 150 10.04 -1.71 -4.69
CA PRO A 150 10.96 -1.78 -5.81
C PRO A 150 12.22 -2.52 -5.37
N LYS A 151 12.35 -3.74 -5.86
CA LYS A 151 13.41 -4.68 -5.49
C LYS A 151 14.41 -4.82 -6.61
N GLN A 152 15.69 -4.67 -6.28
CA GLN A 152 16.77 -4.81 -7.25
C GLN A 152 16.86 -6.23 -7.80
N GLY A 153 16.98 -6.36 -9.12
CA GLY A 153 17.11 -7.64 -9.79
C GLY A 153 15.83 -8.46 -9.87
N LEU A 154 14.68 -7.87 -9.52
CA LEU A 154 13.39 -8.53 -9.68
C LEU A 154 13.03 -8.63 -11.18
N GLU A 155 12.85 -9.86 -11.66
CA GLU A 155 12.37 -10.14 -13.02
C GLU A 155 10.86 -10.38 -12.99
N GLY A 156 10.08 -9.34 -13.30
CA GLY A 156 8.62 -9.35 -13.25
C GLY A 156 8.08 -8.62 -12.02
N GLY A 157 6.87 -8.98 -11.59
CA GLY A 157 6.27 -8.43 -10.39
C GLY A 157 5.20 -9.36 -9.82
N PHE A 158 5.02 -9.31 -8.51
CA PHE A 158 4.00 -10.06 -7.80
C PHE A 158 3.40 -9.20 -6.69
N GLY A 159 2.29 -9.65 -6.13
CA GLY A 159 1.63 -8.90 -5.07
C GLY A 159 0.86 -9.80 -4.14
N TYR A 160 0.62 -9.28 -2.94
CA TYR A 160 -0.14 -9.91 -1.89
C TYR A 160 -1.04 -8.86 -1.22
N ASP A 161 -1.68 -9.19 -0.10
CA ASP A 161 -2.59 -8.27 0.59
C ASP A 161 -1.87 -7.00 1.12
N TRP A 162 -0.59 -7.11 1.46
CA TRP A 162 0.24 -5.99 1.92
C TRP A 162 0.78 -5.09 0.79
N GLY A 163 0.70 -5.51 -0.48
CA GLY A 163 1.15 -4.72 -1.63
C GLY A 163 1.85 -5.46 -2.76
N GLN A 164 2.77 -4.76 -3.43
CA GLN A 164 3.36 -5.19 -4.70
C GLN A 164 4.90 -5.08 -4.70
N GLU A 165 5.56 -6.12 -5.19
CA GLU A 165 6.99 -6.21 -5.53
C GLU A 165 7.17 -6.09 -7.05
#